data_AF-A0A642C0W9-F1
#
_entry.id   AF-A0A642C0W9-F1
#
_cell.length_a   1.000
_cell.length_b   1.000
_cell.length_c   1.000
_cell.angle_alpha   90.00
_cell.angle_beta   90.00
_cell.angle_gamma   90.00
#
_symmetry.space_group_name_H-M   'P 1'
#
loop_
_entity.id
_entity.type
_entity.pdbx_description
1 polymer ?
#
loop_
_entity_poly.entity_id
_entity_poly.type
_entity_poly.pdbx_seq_one_letter_code
_entity_poly.pdbx_strand_id
1 'polypeptide(L)'
;MMNWKQLISAKRFGMEEFHEERQENRSEFQRDYDRLIFSAPFRRLQNKTQVFPLPGSIFVHNRLTHSLEVSCVGRSLGNDVAKAILERQPELESSFLPEIGSIVSAACLAHDLGNPPFGHSGERAISTFFSEGKGQRLQEKQPDGEQLSPMEWEDLTHFEGNANAFRILTHQFEGRRRGGFVLTYSTLASIVKYPFSSSLAGKKSKFGFFVSEEESYRKIATELGLIQLSEQPLKYARHPLVYLVEAADDICYQMMDIEDAHKLKIITTDETKELLMAFFSEDRQSRLRSTFQIVNDIN
;
A
#
# COMPACT_ATOMS: atom_id res chain seq x y z
N MET A 1 19.26 -16.08 2.43
CA MET A 1 19.40 -14.69 1.92
C MET A 1 18.51 -14.59 0.68
N MET A 2 17.75 -13.50 0.52
CA MET A 2 16.88 -13.32 -0.66
C MET A 2 17.69 -12.91 -1.90
N ASN A 3 17.15 -13.12 -3.11
CA ASN A 3 17.83 -12.87 -4.38
C ASN A 3 17.02 -11.89 -5.26
N TRP A 4 17.66 -10.81 -5.74
CA TRP A 4 16.99 -9.77 -6.54
C TRP A 4 16.38 -10.29 -7.86
N LYS A 5 17.01 -11.25 -8.54
CA LYS A 5 16.46 -11.83 -9.78
C LYS A 5 15.17 -12.61 -9.53
N GLN A 6 14.98 -13.13 -8.32
CA GLN A 6 13.76 -13.85 -7.93
C GLN A 6 12.71 -12.90 -7.33
N LEU A 7 13.15 -11.91 -6.54
CA LEU A 7 12.28 -10.91 -5.92
C LEU A 7 11.58 -10.01 -6.94
N ILE A 8 12.23 -9.71 -8.07
CA ILE A 8 11.67 -8.88 -9.13
C ILE A 8 11.20 -9.74 -10.30
N SER A 9 9.92 -10.11 -10.26
CA SER A 9 9.25 -11.04 -11.17
C SER A 9 8.05 -10.39 -11.83
N ALA A 10 7.99 -10.50 -13.16
CA ALA A 10 6.85 -10.09 -13.97
C ALA A 10 5.70 -11.13 -13.99
N LYS A 11 5.85 -12.26 -13.28
CA LYS A 11 4.80 -13.28 -13.17
C LYS A 11 3.51 -12.68 -12.62
N ARG A 12 2.38 -12.95 -13.28
CA ARG A 12 1.08 -12.35 -12.96
C ARG A 12 0.16 -13.32 -12.23
N PHE A 13 -0.48 -12.82 -11.17
CA PHE A 13 -1.41 -13.60 -10.37
C PHE A 13 -2.64 -14.03 -11.18
N GLY A 14 -2.92 -15.33 -11.20
CA GLY A 14 -4.02 -15.95 -11.94
C GLY A 14 -3.81 -16.06 -13.45
N MET A 15 -2.64 -15.68 -13.97
CA MET A 15 -2.24 -15.83 -15.38
C MET A 15 -0.82 -16.43 -15.49
N GLU A 16 -0.44 -17.28 -14.53
CA GLU A 16 0.91 -17.83 -14.45
C GLU A 16 1.27 -18.70 -15.67
N GLU A 17 0.28 -19.32 -16.28
CA GLU A 17 0.41 -20.17 -17.48
C GLU A 17 0.67 -19.37 -18.76
N PHE A 18 0.41 -18.05 -18.75
CA PHE A 18 0.55 -17.16 -19.91
C PHE A 18 1.79 -16.25 -19.80
N HIS A 19 2.79 -16.67 -19.02
CA HIS A 19 4.03 -15.92 -18.82
C HIS A 19 4.97 -16.05 -20.01
N GLU A 20 4.58 -15.46 -21.14
CA GLU A 20 5.50 -15.19 -22.24
C GLU A 20 6.11 -13.79 -22.03
N GLU A 21 7.44 -13.68 -22.13
CA GLU A 21 8.12 -12.38 -22.21
C GLU A 21 7.66 -11.67 -23.48
N ARG A 22 6.76 -10.70 -23.31
CA ARG A 22 6.31 -9.87 -24.42
C ARG A 22 7.27 -8.71 -24.59
N GLN A 23 7.87 -8.59 -25.77
CA GLN A 23 8.52 -7.35 -26.19
C GLN A 23 7.46 -6.32 -26.57
N GLU A 24 6.84 -5.69 -25.58
CA GLU A 24 5.97 -4.53 -25.74
C GLU A 24 6.72 -3.24 -25.31
N ASN A 25 6.32 -2.08 -25.83
CA ASN A 25 6.93 -0.79 -25.45
C ASN A 25 6.72 -0.41 -23.98
N ARG A 26 5.74 -1.03 -23.31
CA ARG A 26 5.37 -0.77 -21.91
C ARG A 26 5.72 -1.99 -21.08
N SER A 27 6.39 -1.78 -19.94
CA SER A 27 6.77 -2.88 -19.06
C SER A 27 5.56 -3.49 -18.34
N GLU A 28 5.71 -4.73 -17.87
CA GLU A 28 4.67 -5.40 -17.08
C GLU A 28 4.35 -4.67 -15.76
N PHE A 29 5.28 -3.88 -15.23
CA PHE A 29 5.09 -3.11 -14.01
C PHE A 29 4.39 -1.78 -14.27
N GLN A 30 4.67 -1.12 -15.40
CA GLN A 30 3.88 0.03 -15.85
C GLN A 30 2.42 -0.36 -16.12
N ARG A 31 2.18 -1.57 -16.63
CA ARG A 31 0.82 -2.14 -16.78
C ARG A 31 0.09 -2.27 -15.45
N ASP A 32 0.79 -2.60 -14.36
CA ASP A 32 0.19 -2.68 -13.02
C ASP A 32 -0.30 -1.31 -12.57
N TYR A 33 0.53 -0.28 -12.73
CA TYR A 33 0.18 1.11 -12.44
C TYR A 33 -1.08 1.53 -13.22
N ASP A 34 -1.11 1.32 -14.54
CA ASP A 34 -2.25 1.68 -15.37
C ASP A 34 -3.54 0.97 -14.93
N ARG A 35 -3.46 -0.34 -14.65
CA ARG A 35 -4.62 -1.12 -14.19
C ARG A 35 -5.20 -0.56 -12.90
N LEU A 36 -4.35 -0.09 -11.98
CA LEU A 36 -4.79 0.54 -10.74
C LEU A 36 -5.45 1.89 -11.02
N ILE A 37 -4.81 2.76 -11.80
CA ILE A 37 -5.33 4.09 -12.18
C ILE A 37 -6.73 3.99 -12.79
N PHE A 38 -6.95 3.06 -13.72
CA PHE A 38 -8.24 2.90 -14.39
C PHE A 38 -9.31 2.17 -13.57
N SER A 39 -8.98 1.70 -12.37
CA SER A 39 -9.86 0.85 -11.58
C SER A 39 -10.93 1.61 -10.80
N ALA A 40 -12.11 1.01 -10.68
CA ALA A 40 -13.17 1.57 -9.84
C ALA A 40 -12.77 1.69 -8.35
N PRO A 41 -12.08 0.70 -7.73
CA PRO A 41 -11.58 0.84 -6.36
C PRO A 41 -10.66 2.06 -6.16
N PHE A 42 -9.77 2.35 -7.10
CA PHE A 42 -8.88 3.50 -7.02
C PHE A 42 -9.63 4.82 -7.18
N ARG A 43 -10.54 4.92 -8.16
CA ARG A 43 -11.40 6.12 -8.34
C ARG A 43 -12.24 6.43 -7.10
N ARG A 44 -12.66 5.42 -6.34
CA ARG A 44 -13.40 5.63 -5.08
C ARG A 44 -12.59 6.32 -4.00
N LEU A 45 -11.26 6.31 -4.08
CA LEU A 45 -10.41 7.05 -3.14
C LEU A 45 -10.66 8.57 -3.20
N GLN A 46 -11.17 9.09 -4.31
CA GLN A 46 -11.52 10.51 -4.46
C GLN A 46 -12.53 10.97 -3.40
N ASN A 47 -13.44 10.09 -3.00
CA ASN A 47 -14.50 10.39 -2.03
C ASN A 47 -14.21 9.78 -0.65
N LYS A 48 -12.94 9.45 -0.35
CA LYS A 48 -12.51 9.03 0.98
C LYS A 48 -11.59 10.09 1.58
N THR A 49 -11.98 10.58 2.76
CA THR A 49 -11.17 11.51 3.55
C THR A 49 -9.85 10.89 3.96
N GLN A 50 -8.83 11.74 4.06
CA GLN A 50 -7.54 11.39 4.63
C GLN A 50 -7.53 11.71 6.13
N VAL A 51 -6.91 12.83 6.52
CA VAL A 51 -6.90 13.33 7.91
C VAL A 51 -8.08 14.24 8.19
N PHE A 52 -8.36 15.19 7.28
CA PHE A 52 -9.41 16.18 7.45
C PHE A 52 -10.72 15.76 6.78
N PRO A 53 -11.88 16.12 7.36
CA PRO A 53 -13.16 15.96 6.68
C PRO A 53 -13.20 16.85 5.43
N LEU A 54 -13.84 16.39 4.35
CA LEU A 54 -13.94 17.13 3.07
C LEU A 54 -14.62 18.49 3.30
N PRO A 55 -13.87 19.62 3.30
CA PRO A 55 -14.45 20.94 3.44
C PRO A 55 -15.13 21.30 2.12
N GLY A 56 -16.30 21.93 2.17
CA GLY A 56 -17.04 22.27 0.95
C GLY A 56 -16.30 23.23 0.01
N SER A 57 -15.52 24.17 0.55
CA SER A 57 -14.87 25.24 -0.23
C SER A 57 -13.34 25.25 -0.18
N ILE A 58 -12.71 24.41 0.65
CA ILE A 58 -11.26 24.36 0.81
C ILE A 58 -10.78 23.01 0.27
N PHE A 59 -9.85 23.05 -0.68
CA PHE A 59 -9.22 21.85 -1.21
C PHE A 59 -8.20 21.33 -0.19
N VAL A 60 -8.45 20.14 0.34
CA VAL A 60 -7.52 19.34 1.16
C VAL A 60 -7.33 17.99 0.49
N HIS A 61 -6.22 17.33 0.79
CA HIS A 61 -5.92 16.03 0.19
C HIS A 61 -6.98 15.00 0.61
N ASN A 62 -7.44 14.24 -0.39
CA ASN A 62 -8.20 13.01 -0.17
C ASN A 62 -7.26 11.82 -0.39
N ARG A 63 -7.75 10.60 -0.14
CA ARG A 63 -6.92 9.39 -0.32
C ARG A 63 -6.41 9.19 -1.75
N LEU A 64 -7.11 9.70 -2.76
CA LEU A 64 -6.69 9.61 -4.15
C LEU A 64 -5.47 10.50 -4.40
N THR A 65 -5.55 11.79 -4.03
CA THR A 65 -4.45 12.74 -4.24
C THR A 65 -3.23 12.35 -3.44
N HIS A 66 -3.42 11.95 -2.17
CA HIS A 66 -2.36 11.37 -1.34
C HIS A 66 -1.68 10.19 -2.03
N SER A 67 -2.44 9.20 -2.48
CA SER A 67 -1.88 8.01 -3.15
C SER A 67 -1.13 8.35 -4.45
N LEU A 68 -1.58 9.37 -5.20
CA LEU A 68 -0.88 9.83 -6.41
C LEU A 68 0.47 10.45 -6.07
N GLU A 69 0.55 11.27 -5.03
CA GLU A 69 1.80 11.92 -4.62
C GLU A 69 2.76 10.92 -3.97
N VAL A 70 2.26 10.02 -3.12
CA VAL A 70 3.03 8.87 -2.60
C VAL A 70 3.59 8.04 -3.75
N SER A 71 2.83 7.83 -4.82
CA SER A 71 3.32 7.10 -6.00
C SER A 71 4.46 7.81 -6.74
N CYS A 72 4.50 9.14 -6.72
CA CYS A 72 5.56 9.93 -7.30
C CYS A 72 6.83 9.86 -6.45
N VAL A 73 6.71 10.01 -5.12
CA VAL A 73 7.83 9.86 -4.18
C VAL A 73 8.38 8.44 -4.24
N GLY A 74 7.49 7.44 -4.19
CA GLY A 74 7.85 6.02 -4.29
C GLY A 74 8.58 5.67 -5.58
N ARG A 75 8.17 6.24 -6.73
CA ARG A 75 8.88 6.08 -8.00
C ARG A 75 10.30 6.63 -7.92
N SER A 76 10.48 7.82 -7.34
CA SER A 76 11.81 8.42 -7.17
C SER A 76 12.70 7.56 -6.28
N LEU A 77 12.20 7.16 -5.10
CA LEU A 77 12.93 6.29 -4.17
C LEU A 77 13.32 4.96 -4.82
N GLY A 78 12.39 4.35 -5.56
CA GLY A 78 12.63 3.10 -6.27
C GLY A 78 13.72 3.23 -7.34
N ASN A 79 13.72 4.31 -8.12
CA ASN A 79 14.76 4.58 -9.12
C ASN A 79 16.14 4.79 -8.49
N ASP A 80 16.20 5.57 -7.40
CA ASP A 80 17.45 5.83 -6.68
C ASP A 80 18.05 4.54 -6.09
N VAL A 81 17.20 3.69 -5.50
CA VAL A 81 17.62 2.39 -4.96
C VAL A 81 18.04 1.43 -6.06
N ALA A 82 17.30 1.36 -7.18
CA ALA A 82 17.69 0.55 -8.32
C ALA A 82 19.08 0.94 -8.83
N LYS A 83 19.32 2.24 -9.03
CA LYS A 83 20.62 2.76 -9.45
C LYS A 83 21.73 2.37 -8.48
N ALA A 84 21.52 2.58 -7.17
CA ALA A 84 22.53 2.26 -6.16
C ALA A 84 22.83 0.74 -6.07
N ILE A 85 21.85 -0.12 -6.36
CA ILE A 85 22.05 -1.57 -6.44
C ILE A 85 22.84 -1.93 -7.71
N LEU A 86 22.49 -1.35 -8.86
CA LEU A 86 23.16 -1.60 -10.14
C LEU A 86 24.63 -1.16 -10.13
N GLU A 87 24.95 -0.06 -9.45
CA GLU A 87 26.34 0.36 -9.23
C GLU A 87 27.17 -0.70 -8.49
N ARG A 88 26.54 -1.51 -7.62
CA ARG A 88 27.18 -2.58 -6.85
C ARG A 88 27.09 -3.95 -7.52
N GLN A 89 26.05 -4.18 -8.31
CA GLN A 89 25.72 -5.43 -8.99
C GLN A 89 25.30 -5.16 -10.45
N PRO A 90 26.25 -4.77 -11.33
CA PRO A 90 25.94 -4.38 -12.72
C PRO A 90 25.33 -5.53 -13.55
N GLU A 91 25.56 -6.79 -13.15
CA GLU A 91 24.98 -7.97 -13.79
C GLU A 91 23.45 -8.08 -13.66
N LEU A 92 22.83 -7.20 -12.86
CA LEU A 92 21.38 -7.09 -12.71
C LEU A 92 20.74 -6.09 -13.71
N GLU A 93 21.53 -5.37 -14.50
CA GLU A 93 21.02 -4.41 -15.50
C GLU A 93 20.06 -5.08 -16.50
N SER A 94 20.38 -6.29 -16.95
CA SER A 94 19.55 -7.04 -17.90
C SER A 94 18.38 -7.78 -17.23
N SER A 95 18.15 -7.57 -15.93
CA SER A 95 16.99 -8.13 -15.20
C SER A 95 15.87 -7.10 -15.11
N PHE A 96 14.81 -7.40 -14.36
CA PHE A 96 13.75 -6.44 -14.08
C PHE A 96 14.10 -5.43 -12.97
N LEU A 97 15.30 -5.50 -12.38
CA LEU A 97 15.71 -4.59 -11.30
C LEU A 97 15.59 -3.08 -11.66
N PRO A 98 15.89 -2.61 -12.89
CA PRO A 98 15.67 -1.21 -13.27
C PRO A 98 14.19 -0.76 -13.13
N GLU A 99 13.23 -1.68 -13.11
CA GLU A 99 11.80 -1.39 -13.02
C GLU A 99 11.29 -1.25 -11.58
N ILE A 100 12.17 -1.30 -10.56
CA ILE A 100 11.79 -1.10 -9.15
C ILE A 100 10.97 0.18 -8.96
N GLY A 101 11.33 1.29 -9.63
CA GLY A 101 10.56 2.53 -9.56
C GLY A 101 9.10 2.36 -10.00
N SER A 102 8.83 1.61 -11.07
CA SER A 102 7.48 1.32 -11.53
C SER A 102 6.71 0.41 -10.57
N ILE A 103 7.38 -0.59 -9.99
CA ILE A 103 6.79 -1.50 -8.99
C ILE A 103 6.37 -0.74 -7.73
N VAL A 104 7.30 0.06 -7.18
CA VAL A 104 7.05 0.85 -5.97
C VAL A 104 5.95 1.87 -6.24
N SER A 105 5.98 2.55 -7.38
CA SER A 105 4.94 3.50 -7.78
C SER A 105 3.55 2.85 -7.84
N ALA A 106 3.43 1.66 -8.44
CA ALA A 106 2.18 0.91 -8.49
C ALA A 106 1.72 0.46 -7.09
N ALA A 107 2.65 -0.04 -6.26
CA ALA A 107 2.33 -0.44 -4.88
C ALA A 107 1.85 0.76 -4.03
N CYS A 108 2.47 1.92 -4.19
CA CYS A 108 2.06 3.17 -3.58
C CYS A 108 0.65 3.60 -3.98
N LEU A 109 0.20 3.39 -5.23
CA LEU A 109 -1.20 3.68 -5.60
C LEU A 109 -2.21 2.79 -4.86
N ALA A 110 -1.79 1.58 -4.51
CA ALA A 110 -2.67 0.56 -3.95
C ALA A 110 -2.63 0.48 -2.41
N HIS A 111 -1.67 1.15 -1.75
CA HIS A 111 -1.46 1.04 -0.30
C HIS A 111 -2.74 1.33 0.50
N ASP A 112 -3.53 2.31 0.04
CA ASP A 112 -4.72 2.80 0.71
C ASP A 112 -6.04 2.23 0.15
N LEU A 113 -5.96 1.29 -0.79
CA LEU A 113 -7.11 0.81 -1.56
C LEU A 113 -8.14 0.09 -0.68
N GLY A 114 -7.66 -0.64 0.33
CA GLY A 114 -8.46 -1.49 1.20
C GLY A 114 -9.08 -0.79 2.41
N ASN A 115 -8.74 0.48 2.66
CA ASN A 115 -9.28 1.20 3.80
C ASN A 115 -10.81 1.38 3.69
N PRO A 116 -11.58 1.13 4.76
CA PRO A 116 -13.03 1.33 4.77
C PRO A 116 -13.38 2.83 4.76
N PRO A 117 -14.67 3.19 4.56
CA PRO A 117 -15.12 4.55 4.87
C PRO A 117 -14.70 4.95 6.28
N PHE A 118 -14.32 6.22 6.47
CA PHE A 118 -13.85 6.76 7.75
C PHE A 118 -12.53 6.17 8.28
N GLY A 119 -11.73 5.50 7.44
CA GLY A 119 -10.38 5.03 7.78
C GLY A 119 -10.36 4.14 9.03
N HIS A 120 -9.44 4.41 9.96
CA HIS A 120 -9.31 3.66 11.22
C HIS A 120 -10.60 3.63 12.06
N SER A 121 -11.45 4.65 11.96
CA SER A 121 -12.75 4.63 12.64
C SER A 121 -13.70 3.62 12.01
N GLY A 122 -13.65 3.45 10.68
CA GLY A 122 -14.38 2.41 9.97
C GLY A 122 -13.87 1.01 10.32
N GLU A 123 -12.56 0.81 10.39
CA GLU A 123 -11.95 -0.47 10.79
C GLU A 123 -12.41 -0.89 12.19
N ARG A 124 -12.38 0.05 13.15
CA ARG A 124 -12.89 -0.18 14.51
C ARG A 124 -14.37 -0.49 14.51
N ALA A 125 -15.18 0.25 13.74
CA ALA A 125 -16.63 0.00 13.69
C ALA A 125 -16.96 -1.40 13.14
N ILE A 126 -16.24 -1.87 12.11
CA ILE A 126 -16.37 -3.23 11.58
C ILE A 126 -15.99 -4.25 12.65
N SER A 127 -14.81 -4.07 13.25
CA SER A 127 -14.29 -4.95 14.30
C SER A 127 -15.27 -5.07 15.49
N THR A 128 -15.76 -3.93 16.01
CA THR A 128 -16.73 -3.87 17.11
C THR A 128 -18.07 -4.51 16.74
N PHE A 129 -18.53 -4.37 15.50
CA PHE A 129 -19.77 -5.02 15.05
C PHE A 129 -19.70 -6.55 15.20
N PHE A 130 -18.55 -7.15 14.92
CA PHE A 130 -18.32 -8.58 15.11
C PHE A 130 -17.99 -8.93 16.56
N SER A 131 -17.11 -8.19 17.23
CA SER A 131 -16.63 -8.54 18.57
C SER A 131 -17.67 -8.32 19.67
N GLU A 132 -18.52 -7.29 19.56
CA GLU A 132 -19.45 -6.85 20.62
C GLU A 132 -20.89 -6.66 20.10
N GLY A 133 -21.09 -6.62 18.79
CA GLY A 133 -22.37 -6.32 18.16
C GLY A 133 -23.14 -7.54 17.67
N LYS A 134 -24.08 -7.28 16.74
CA LYS A 134 -24.94 -8.32 16.13
C LYS A 134 -24.15 -9.35 15.31
N GLY A 135 -22.89 -9.09 14.99
CA GLY A 135 -22.02 -10.02 14.27
C GLY A 135 -21.60 -11.23 15.11
N GLN A 136 -21.69 -11.19 16.44
CA GLN A 136 -21.37 -12.32 17.33
C GLN A 136 -22.16 -13.60 16.98
N ARG A 137 -23.38 -13.45 16.44
CA ARG A 137 -24.22 -14.58 16.00
C ARG A 137 -23.55 -15.48 14.94
N LEU A 138 -22.50 -15.00 14.28
CA LEU A 138 -21.74 -15.76 13.27
C LEU A 138 -20.69 -16.70 13.88
N GLN A 139 -20.37 -16.57 15.18
CA GLN A 139 -19.54 -17.57 15.88
C GLN A 139 -20.28 -18.89 16.09
N GLU A 140 -21.61 -18.81 16.22
CA GLU A 140 -22.47 -19.97 16.38
C GLU A 140 -22.58 -20.75 15.06
N LYS A 141 -22.92 -22.02 15.17
CA LYS A 141 -23.20 -22.84 13.99
C LYS A 141 -24.45 -22.32 13.28
N GLN A 142 -24.31 -21.99 12.00
CA GLN A 142 -25.38 -21.47 11.17
C GLN A 142 -26.41 -22.57 10.82
N PRO A 143 -27.64 -22.21 10.39
CA PRO A 143 -28.70 -23.19 10.11
C PRO A 143 -28.38 -24.22 9.01
N ASP A 144 -27.50 -23.87 8.08
CA ASP A 144 -26.95 -24.76 7.05
C ASP A 144 -25.83 -25.69 7.56
N GLY A 145 -25.42 -25.50 8.81
CA GLY A 145 -24.40 -26.27 9.48
C GLY A 145 -22.99 -25.69 9.37
N GLU A 146 -22.79 -24.57 8.67
CA GLU A 146 -21.50 -23.89 8.58
C GLU A 146 -21.13 -23.21 9.90
N GLN A 147 -19.84 -23.11 10.19
CA GLN A 147 -19.33 -22.41 11.36
C GLN A 147 -17.96 -21.82 11.03
N LEU A 148 -17.75 -20.56 11.42
CA LEU A 148 -16.47 -19.91 11.25
C LEU A 148 -15.40 -20.60 12.10
N SER A 149 -14.25 -20.85 11.49
CA SER A 149 -13.06 -21.25 12.23
C SER A 149 -12.56 -20.11 13.13
N PRO A 150 -11.76 -20.40 14.17
CA PRO A 150 -11.15 -19.35 14.99
C PRO A 150 -10.36 -18.34 14.17
N MET A 151 -9.67 -18.75 13.10
CA MET A 151 -8.89 -17.85 12.25
C MET A 151 -9.77 -16.93 11.40
N GLU A 152 -10.87 -17.44 10.86
CA GLU A 152 -11.85 -16.60 10.14
C GLU A 152 -12.55 -15.63 11.08
N TRP A 153 -12.76 -16.01 12.35
CA TRP A 153 -13.27 -15.09 13.36
C TRP A 153 -12.28 -13.96 13.68
N GLU A 154 -10.99 -14.26 13.75
CA GLU A 154 -9.92 -13.26 13.93
C GLU A 154 -9.89 -12.27 12.75
N ASP A 155 -10.09 -12.71 11.51
CA ASP A 155 -10.18 -11.82 10.34
C ASP A 155 -11.29 -10.77 10.49
N LEU A 156 -12.44 -11.18 11.02
CA LEU A 156 -13.61 -10.31 11.18
C LEU A 156 -13.44 -9.33 12.34
N THR A 157 -12.89 -9.79 13.46
CA THR A 157 -12.72 -8.97 14.68
C THR A 157 -11.48 -8.09 14.65
N HIS A 158 -10.53 -8.35 13.76
CA HIS A 158 -9.33 -7.53 13.57
C HIS A 158 -9.27 -6.84 12.21
N PHE A 159 -10.41 -6.65 11.52
CA PHE A 159 -10.46 -6.11 10.15
C PHE A 159 -9.44 -4.99 9.88
N GLU A 160 -8.63 -5.18 8.84
CA GLU A 160 -7.47 -4.33 8.55
C GLU A 160 -7.41 -3.93 7.07
N GLY A 161 -7.16 -2.65 6.80
CA GLY A 161 -7.16 -2.07 5.46
C GLY A 161 -6.09 -2.62 4.51
N ASN A 162 -4.87 -2.93 4.98
CA ASN A 162 -3.82 -3.54 4.16
C ASN A 162 -4.19 -4.98 3.76
N ALA A 163 -4.72 -5.77 4.69
CA ALA A 163 -5.23 -7.11 4.37
C ALA A 163 -6.37 -7.04 3.33
N ASN A 164 -7.28 -6.06 3.51
CA ASN A 164 -8.34 -5.82 2.55
C ASN A 164 -7.86 -5.27 1.20
N ALA A 165 -6.75 -4.53 1.17
CA ALA A 165 -6.14 -4.08 -0.07
C ALA A 165 -5.65 -5.28 -0.88
N PHE A 166 -4.96 -6.22 -0.23
CA PHE A 166 -4.54 -7.47 -0.86
C PHE A 166 -5.74 -8.26 -1.40
N ARG A 167 -6.80 -8.42 -0.59
CA ARG A 167 -8.07 -9.04 -1.00
C ARG A 167 -8.68 -8.37 -2.24
N ILE A 168 -8.80 -7.04 -2.28
CA ILE A 168 -9.37 -6.32 -3.42
C ILE A 168 -8.63 -6.63 -4.73
N LEU A 169 -7.31 -6.83 -4.64
CA LEU A 169 -6.42 -7.02 -5.77
C LEU A 169 -6.38 -8.47 -6.27
N THR A 170 -6.48 -9.44 -5.36
CA THR A 170 -6.29 -10.86 -5.67
C THR A 170 -7.60 -11.65 -5.72
N HIS A 171 -8.59 -11.29 -4.90
CA HIS A 171 -9.82 -12.06 -4.76
C HIS A 171 -10.65 -12.05 -6.05
N GLN A 172 -11.14 -13.24 -6.42
CA GLN A 172 -12.02 -13.41 -7.56
C GLN A 172 -13.47 -13.13 -7.15
N PHE A 173 -13.83 -11.85 -7.06
CA PHE A 173 -15.23 -11.45 -6.89
C PHE A 173 -16.09 -11.97 -8.05
N GLU A 174 -17.37 -12.21 -7.79
CA GLU A 174 -18.31 -12.67 -8.81
C GLU A 174 -18.27 -11.77 -10.07
N GLY A 175 -18.20 -12.40 -11.24
CA GLY A 175 -18.04 -11.71 -12.53
C GLY A 175 -16.64 -11.20 -12.83
N ARG A 176 -15.66 -11.34 -11.93
CA ARG A 176 -14.24 -11.06 -12.23
C ARG A 176 -13.50 -12.30 -12.71
N ARG A 177 -12.51 -12.05 -13.57
CA ARG A 177 -11.55 -13.07 -14.02
C ARG A 177 -10.73 -13.63 -12.85
N ARG A 178 -10.22 -14.84 -13.03
CA ARG A 178 -9.21 -15.43 -12.15
C ARG A 178 -8.02 -14.47 -11.99
N GLY A 179 -7.53 -14.34 -10.76
CA GLY A 179 -6.41 -13.45 -10.42
C GLY A 179 -6.79 -11.99 -10.15
N GLY A 180 -8.07 -11.65 -10.15
CA GLY A 180 -8.55 -10.30 -9.82
C GLY A 180 -7.99 -9.24 -10.78
N PHE A 181 -7.11 -8.38 -10.26
CA PHE A 181 -6.43 -7.34 -11.05
C PHE A 181 -5.29 -7.90 -11.92
N VAL A 182 -4.83 -9.12 -11.63
CA VAL A 182 -3.78 -9.84 -12.37
C VAL A 182 -2.46 -9.05 -12.35
N LEU A 183 -2.16 -8.43 -11.21
CA LEU A 183 -0.92 -7.68 -11.01
C LEU A 183 0.29 -8.63 -10.97
N THR A 184 1.48 -8.09 -11.17
CA THR A 184 2.72 -8.86 -11.02
C THR A 184 2.96 -9.24 -9.55
N TYR A 185 3.66 -10.35 -9.34
CA TYR A 185 3.95 -10.88 -8.00
C TYR A 185 4.73 -9.87 -7.17
N SER A 186 5.73 -9.20 -7.75
CA SER A 186 6.52 -8.20 -7.04
C SER A 186 5.68 -6.99 -6.62
N THR A 187 4.76 -6.52 -7.45
CA THR A 187 3.82 -5.44 -7.06
C THR A 187 2.95 -5.89 -5.90
N LEU A 188 2.32 -7.08 -5.99
CA LEU A 188 1.47 -7.61 -4.93
C LEU A 188 2.20 -7.79 -3.60
N ALA A 189 3.41 -8.37 -3.63
CA ALA A 189 4.22 -8.55 -2.42
C ALA A 189 4.69 -7.23 -1.81
N SER A 190 4.90 -6.19 -2.64
CA SER A 190 5.31 -4.86 -2.19
C SER A 190 4.19 -4.06 -1.52
N ILE A 191 2.92 -4.45 -1.72
CA ILE A 191 1.75 -3.86 -1.06
C ILE A 191 1.55 -4.46 0.34
N VAL A 192 1.98 -5.71 0.57
CA VAL A 192 1.74 -6.42 1.83
C VAL A 192 2.74 -5.98 2.91
N LYS A 193 2.37 -4.94 3.66
CA LYS A 193 3.14 -4.37 4.79
C LYS A 193 3.35 -5.34 5.96
N TYR A 194 2.40 -6.24 6.18
CA TYR A 194 2.39 -7.16 7.30
C TYR A 194 2.24 -8.60 6.78
N PRO A 195 3.32 -9.25 6.33
CA PRO A 195 3.25 -10.54 5.61
C PRO A 195 2.97 -11.73 6.55
N PHE A 196 1.86 -11.65 7.29
CA PHE A 196 1.41 -12.64 8.25
C PHE A 196 -0.11 -12.62 8.42
N SER A 197 -0.65 -13.72 8.94
CA SER A 197 -2.10 -13.91 9.14
C SER A 197 -2.66 -13.11 10.32
N SER A 198 -3.98 -12.93 10.33
CA SER A 198 -4.73 -12.27 11.42
C SER A 198 -4.51 -12.89 12.80
N SER A 199 -4.22 -14.19 12.87
CA SER A 199 -3.90 -14.88 14.15
C SER A 199 -2.64 -14.32 14.83
N LEU A 200 -1.80 -13.56 14.12
CA LEU A 200 -0.62 -12.88 14.64
C LEU A 200 -0.82 -11.37 14.78
N ALA A 201 -2.02 -10.85 14.54
CA ALA A 201 -2.31 -9.41 14.55
C ALA A 201 -2.06 -8.76 15.92
N GLY A 202 -2.23 -9.54 16.99
CA GLY A 202 -2.01 -9.12 18.37
C GLY A 202 -2.79 -7.86 18.73
N LYS A 203 -2.29 -7.06 19.68
CA LYS A 203 -2.98 -5.85 20.16
C LYS A 203 -3.12 -4.72 19.14
N LYS A 204 -2.32 -4.74 18.07
CA LYS A 204 -2.33 -3.67 17.05
C LYS A 204 -3.27 -3.97 15.89
N SER A 205 -3.89 -5.16 15.87
CA SER A 205 -4.79 -5.60 14.80
C SER A 205 -4.16 -5.48 13.41
N LYS A 206 -2.84 -5.65 13.27
CA LYS A 206 -2.12 -5.48 11.99
C LYS A 206 -1.76 -6.82 11.39
N PHE A 207 -2.20 -7.08 10.16
CA PHE A 207 -1.85 -8.26 9.36
C PHE A 207 -2.08 -7.94 7.88
N GLY A 208 -1.67 -8.81 6.96
CA GLY A 208 -1.54 -8.44 5.54
C GLY A 208 -2.36 -9.26 4.55
N PHE A 209 -3.04 -10.31 5.03
CA PHE A 209 -3.96 -11.10 4.23
C PHE A 209 -4.94 -11.83 5.14
N PHE A 210 -6.18 -11.92 4.71
CA PHE A 210 -7.20 -12.75 5.35
C PHE A 210 -6.93 -14.23 5.08
N VAL A 211 -7.60 -15.12 5.81
CA VAL A 211 -7.60 -16.57 5.60
C VAL A 211 -7.96 -16.92 4.16
N SER A 212 -8.94 -16.22 3.57
CA SER A 212 -9.33 -16.41 2.16
C SER A 212 -8.23 -16.12 1.14
N GLU A 213 -7.24 -15.31 1.53
CA GLU A 213 -6.13 -14.90 0.68
C GLU A 213 -4.80 -15.56 1.08
N GLU A 214 -4.78 -16.38 2.14
CA GLU A 214 -3.56 -16.97 2.68
C GLU A 214 -2.79 -17.78 1.63
N GLU A 215 -3.48 -18.67 0.91
CA GLU A 215 -2.86 -19.50 -0.12
C GLU A 215 -2.37 -18.67 -1.32
N SER A 216 -3.09 -17.58 -1.63
CA SER A 216 -2.67 -16.64 -2.67
C SER A 216 -1.35 -15.96 -2.29
N TYR A 217 -1.22 -15.53 -1.03
CA TYR A 217 0.02 -14.93 -0.55
C TYR A 217 1.15 -15.96 -0.44
N ARG A 218 0.88 -17.17 0.08
CA ARG A 218 1.84 -18.28 0.17
C ARG A 218 2.47 -18.58 -1.19
N LYS A 219 1.65 -18.67 -2.24
CA LYS A 219 2.10 -18.88 -3.62
C LYS A 219 3.03 -17.76 -4.09
N ILE A 220 2.63 -16.50 -3.92
CA ILE A 220 3.42 -15.34 -4.32
C ILE A 220 4.75 -15.28 -3.56
N ALA A 221 4.70 -15.41 -2.24
CA ALA A 221 5.86 -15.34 -1.36
C ALA A 221 6.88 -16.44 -1.66
N THR A 222 6.41 -17.68 -1.89
CA THR A 222 7.25 -18.83 -2.22
C THR A 222 7.94 -18.64 -3.57
N GLU A 223 7.20 -18.20 -4.59
CA GLU A 223 7.75 -17.93 -5.93
C GLU A 223 8.83 -16.84 -5.89
N LEU A 224 8.61 -15.76 -5.13
CA LEU A 224 9.56 -14.66 -4.97
C LEU A 224 10.75 -15.01 -4.06
N GLY A 225 10.75 -16.18 -3.43
CA GLY A 225 11.81 -16.59 -2.51
C GLY A 225 11.82 -15.79 -1.21
N LEU A 226 10.65 -15.32 -0.75
CA LEU A 226 10.53 -14.69 0.55
C LEU A 226 10.81 -15.70 1.66
N ILE A 227 11.56 -15.29 2.68
CA ILE A 227 11.94 -16.14 3.79
C ILE A 227 10.69 -16.42 4.63
N GLN A 228 10.26 -17.67 4.68
CA GLN A 228 9.19 -18.11 5.58
C GLN A 228 9.73 -18.13 7.02
N LEU A 229 9.10 -17.37 7.91
CA LEU A 229 9.46 -17.28 9.32
C LEU A 229 8.60 -18.21 10.19
N SER A 230 7.39 -18.52 9.75
CA SER A 230 6.47 -19.47 10.39
C SER A 230 5.51 -20.06 9.37
N GLU A 231 5.21 -21.35 9.49
CA GLU A 231 4.22 -22.05 8.65
C GLU A 231 2.80 -21.93 9.16
N GLN A 232 2.62 -22.07 10.47
CA GLN A 232 1.34 -21.89 11.16
C GLN A 232 1.55 -21.24 12.54
N PRO A 233 0.97 -20.06 12.78
CA PRO A 233 0.32 -19.19 11.80
C PRO A 233 1.29 -18.73 10.70
N LEU A 234 0.80 -18.52 9.48
CA LEU A 234 1.65 -18.19 8.33
C LEU A 234 2.31 -16.82 8.51
N LYS A 235 3.63 -16.77 8.32
CA LYS A 235 4.42 -15.53 8.38
C LYS A 235 5.65 -15.62 7.49
N TYR A 236 5.88 -14.57 6.71
CA TYR A 236 7.07 -14.36 5.91
C TYR A 236 7.84 -13.12 6.35
N ALA A 237 9.08 -13.00 5.90
CA ALA A 237 9.79 -11.74 5.89
C ALA A 237 9.19 -10.80 4.84
N ARG A 238 9.25 -9.49 5.09
CA ARG A 238 8.75 -8.48 4.14
C ARG A 238 9.53 -8.54 2.84
N HIS A 239 8.84 -8.27 1.74
CA HIS A 239 9.51 -7.96 0.48
C HIS A 239 10.30 -6.65 0.64
N PRO A 240 11.57 -6.54 0.18
CA PRO A 240 12.39 -5.35 0.41
C PRO A 240 11.76 -4.03 -0.06
N LEU A 241 10.97 -4.06 -1.12
CA LEU A 241 10.33 -2.85 -1.65
C LEU A 241 9.19 -2.31 -0.77
N VAL A 242 8.65 -3.11 0.17
CA VAL A 242 7.68 -2.63 1.17
C VAL A 242 8.26 -1.45 1.96
N TYR A 243 9.56 -1.48 2.27
CA TYR A 243 10.22 -0.40 2.99
C TYR A 243 10.24 0.91 2.19
N LEU A 244 10.30 0.84 0.86
CA LEU A 244 10.23 2.04 0.01
C LEU A 244 8.81 2.59 -0.07
N VAL A 245 7.81 1.71 -0.11
CA VAL A 245 6.39 2.10 -0.07
C VAL A 245 6.07 2.79 1.27
N GLU A 246 6.49 2.20 2.40
CA GLU A 246 6.31 2.79 3.73
C GLU A 246 7.05 4.13 3.85
N ALA A 247 8.30 4.21 3.38
CA ALA A 247 9.05 5.47 3.42
C ALA A 247 8.39 6.56 2.56
N ALA A 248 7.89 6.23 1.37
CA ALA A 248 7.17 7.17 0.53
C ALA A 248 5.91 7.70 1.22
N ASP A 249 5.15 6.79 1.83
CA ASP A 249 3.93 7.13 2.55
C ASP A 249 4.21 8.05 3.75
N ASP A 250 5.19 7.69 4.59
CA ASP A 250 5.59 8.47 5.77
C ASP A 250 6.10 9.88 5.38
N ILE A 251 6.89 10.00 4.30
CA ILE A 251 7.37 11.30 3.79
C ILE A 251 6.21 12.19 3.35
N CYS A 252 5.26 11.62 2.60
CA CYS A 252 4.11 12.33 2.10
C CYS A 252 3.19 12.80 3.24
N TYR A 253 2.87 11.92 4.19
CA TYR A 253 2.06 12.27 5.37
C TYR A 253 2.65 13.45 6.14
N GLN A 254 3.96 13.43 6.41
CA GLN A 254 4.61 14.48 7.19
C GLN A 254 4.55 15.86 6.52
N MET A 255 4.52 15.92 5.19
CA MET A 255 4.50 17.17 4.43
C MET A 255 3.08 17.65 4.14
N MET A 256 2.20 16.76 3.67
CA MET A 256 0.85 17.10 3.23
C MET A 256 -0.06 17.50 4.39
N ASP A 257 0.09 16.86 5.55
CA ASP A 257 -0.73 17.20 6.72
C ASP A 257 -0.43 18.62 7.22
N ILE A 258 0.82 19.08 7.09
CA ILE A 258 1.22 20.47 7.38
C ILE A 258 0.58 21.42 6.36
N GLU A 259 0.63 21.09 5.08
CA GLU A 259 0.03 21.89 4.00
C GLU A 259 -1.50 22.03 4.19
N ASP A 260 -2.19 20.92 4.43
CA ASP A 260 -3.64 20.90 4.63
C ASP A 260 -4.04 21.65 5.92
N ALA A 261 -3.28 21.47 7.01
CA ALA A 261 -3.50 22.23 8.24
C ALA A 261 -3.36 23.74 8.01
N HIS A 262 -2.39 24.16 7.17
CA HIS A 262 -2.24 25.55 6.80
C HIS A 262 -3.40 26.06 5.95
N LYS A 263 -3.83 25.31 4.94
CA LYS A 263 -4.99 25.66 4.08
C LYS A 263 -6.27 25.80 4.90
N LEU A 264 -6.45 24.96 5.91
CA LEU A 264 -7.57 25.00 6.86
C LEU A 264 -7.45 26.09 7.94
N LYS A 265 -6.36 26.88 7.94
CA LYS A 265 -6.08 27.92 8.94
C LYS A 265 -6.00 27.39 10.37
N ILE A 266 -5.64 26.12 10.52
CA ILE A 266 -5.32 25.50 11.82
C ILE A 266 -3.96 25.98 12.30
N ILE A 267 -3.01 26.14 11.37
CA ILE A 267 -1.69 26.72 11.60
C ILE A 267 -1.46 27.94 10.71
N THR A 268 -0.71 28.89 11.24
CA THR A 268 -0.29 30.12 10.55
C THR A 268 0.80 29.84 9.52
N THR A 269 1.01 30.79 8.61
CA THR A 269 2.08 30.70 7.62
C THR A 269 3.47 30.65 8.28
N ASP A 270 3.67 31.37 9.38
CA ASP A 270 4.95 31.38 10.08
C ASP A 270 5.22 30.05 10.80
N GLU A 271 4.22 29.48 11.49
CA GLU A 271 4.31 28.13 12.04
C GLU A 271 4.59 27.09 10.95
N THR A 272 3.94 27.21 9.78
CA THR A 272 4.18 26.32 8.63
C THR A 272 5.62 26.40 8.14
N LYS A 273 6.19 27.62 8.01
CA LYS A 273 7.59 27.82 7.63
C LYS A 273 8.54 27.22 8.66
N GLU A 274 8.27 27.40 9.94
CA GLU A 274 9.08 26.84 11.02
C GLU A 274 9.09 25.31 11.00
N LEU A 275 7.92 24.69 10.90
CA LEU A 275 7.77 23.23 10.77
C LEU A 275 8.51 22.70 9.54
N LEU A 276 8.37 23.37 8.39
CA LEU A 276 9.09 22.98 7.17
C LEU A 276 10.60 23.10 7.32
N MET A 277 11.09 24.20 7.92
CA MET A 277 12.53 24.42 8.12
C MET A 277 13.17 23.37 9.03
N ALA A 278 12.42 22.79 9.96
CA ALA A 278 12.91 21.77 10.90
C ALA A 278 13.41 20.49 10.21
N PHE A 279 13.00 20.22 8.96
CA PHE A 279 13.48 19.08 8.18
C PHE A 279 14.85 19.28 7.53
N PHE A 280 15.40 20.50 7.56
CA PHE A 280 16.58 20.87 6.79
C PHE A 280 17.73 21.34 7.67
N SER A 281 18.97 21.10 7.22
CA SER A 281 20.19 21.63 7.84
C SER A 281 20.23 23.17 7.78
N GLU A 282 21.00 23.79 8.66
CA GLU A 282 21.13 25.26 8.74
C GLU A 282 21.50 25.92 7.40
N ASP A 283 22.40 25.30 6.63
CA ASP A 283 22.77 25.77 5.29
C ASP A 283 21.57 25.82 4.33
N ARG A 284 20.73 24.78 4.35
CA ARG A 284 19.52 24.73 3.54
C ARG A 284 18.45 25.68 4.05
N GLN A 285 18.30 25.83 5.37
CA GLN A 285 17.36 26.79 5.96
C GLN A 285 17.65 28.22 5.50
N SER A 286 18.93 28.60 5.44
CA SER A 286 19.34 29.92 4.95
C SER A 286 18.87 30.16 3.51
N ARG A 287 19.01 29.16 2.64
CA ARG A 287 18.48 29.20 1.26
C ARG A 287 16.95 29.27 1.24
N LEU A 288 16.26 28.47 2.04
CA LEU A 288 14.79 28.47 2.10
C LEU A 288 14.23 29.83 2.53
N ARG A 289 14.85 30.48 3.52
CA ARG A 289 14.48 31.84 3.95
C ARG A 289 14.58 32.86 2.82
N SER A 290 15.60 32.75 1.96
CA SER A 290 15.71 33.59 0.77
C SER A 290 14.58 33.33 -0.24
N THR A 291 14.19 32.07 -0.44
CA THR A 291 13.06 31.71 -1.32
C THR A 291 11.74 32.25 -0.79
N PHE A 292 11.50 32.20 0.52
CA PHE A 292 10.28 32.73 1.15
C PHE A 292 10.07 34.23 0.94
N GLN A 293 11.12 35.00 0.62
CA GLN A 293 11.02 36.42 0.32
C GLN A 293 10.60 36.71 -1.13
N ILE A 294 10.71 35.70 -2.00
CA ILE A 294 10.45 35.81 -3.44
C ILE A 294 9.06 35.24 -3.77
N VAL A 295 8.63 34.21 -3.05
CA VAL A 295 7.33 33.55 -3.24
C VAL A 295 6.27 34.28 -2.40
N ASN A 296 5.43 35.06 -3.09
CA ASN A 296 4.32 35.82 -2.48
C ASN A 296 2.95 35.18 -2.70
N ASP A 297 2.88 34.00 -3.35
CA ASP A 297 1.63 33.26 -3.46
C ASP A 297 1.29 32.64 -2.11
N ILE A 298 0.08 32.91 -1.63
CA ILE A 298 -0.43 32.47 -0.33
C ILE A 298 -1.46 31.34 -0.46
N ASN A 299 -1.63 30.81 -1.68
CA ASN A 299 -2.52 29.68 -1.98
C ASN A 299 -1.80 28.34 -1.95
#